data_AF-A0A5J4NRP9-F1
#
_entry.id   AF-A0A5J4NRP9-F1
#
_cell.length_a   1.000
_cell.length_b   1.000
_cell.length_c   1.000
_cell.angle_alpha   90.00
_cell.angle_beta   90.00
_cell.angle_gamma   90.00
#
_symmetry.space_group_name_H-M   'P 1'
#
loop_
_entity.id
_entity.type
_entity.pdbx_description
1 polymer ?
#
loop_
_entity_poly.entity_id
_entity_poly.type
_entity_poly.pdbx_seq_one_letter_code
_entity_poly.pdbx_strand_id
1 'polypeptide(L)'
;MGAQLIHTPVYHPQSNGQVERFVDTFKRALQKLQGEGTVPDMLNTFFRTYRSIPNASGPEGKSPAEAFMGRRIRSPLDLMLPSKPNANMCSRTVVKNTATVHKINASSNQEI
;
A
#
# COMPACT_ATOMS: atom_id res chain seq x y z
N MET A 1 -29.41 -4.10 -17.46
CA MET A 1 -28.75 -4.86 -16.38
C MET A 1 -29.25 -6.29 -16.45
N GLY A 2 -28.48 -7.21 -17.03
CA GLY A 2 -28.83 -8.63 -17.07
C GLY A 2 -27.86 -9.39 -16.19
N ALA A 3 -28.34 -9.96 -15.08
CA ALA A 3 -27.56 -10.82 -14.21
C ALA A 3 -28.19 -12.21 -14.25
N GLN A 4 -27.39 -13.23 -14.55
CA GLN A 4 -27.85 -14.60 -14.54
C GLN A 4 -27.70 -15.18 -13.14
N LEU A 5 -28.81 -15.60 -12.56
CA LEU A 5 -28.83 -16.30 -11.27
C LEU A 5 -28.38 -17.73 -11.49
N ILE A 6 -27.31 -18.13 -10.80
CA ILE A 6 -26.79 -19.50 -10.81
C ILE A 6 -26.92 -20.04 -9.39
N HIS A 7 -27.58 -21.18 -9.24
CA HIS A 7 -27.75 -21.84 -7.95
C HIS A 7 -26.77 -23.00 -7.79
N THR A 8 -26.23 -23.13 -6.58
CA THR A 8 -25.40 -24.28 -6.20
C THR A 8 -26.29 -25.50 -5.98
N PRO A 9 -25.96 -26.68 -6.55
CA PRO A 9 -26.76 -27.88 -6.35
C PRO A 9 -26.74 -28.33 -4.89
N VAL A 10 -27.81 -29.02 -4.48
CA VAL A 10 -27.94 -29.61 -3.14
C VAL A 10 -26.80 -30.62 -2.93
N TYR A 11 -26.22 -30.64 -1.73
CA TYR A 11 -25.07 -31.49 -1.34
C TYR A 11 -23.73 -31.13 -2.02
N HIS A 12 -23.56 -29.90 -2.53
CA HIS A 12 -22.29 -29.46 -3.11
C HIS A 12 -21.70 -28.21 -2.40
N PRO A 13 -21.28 -28.33 -1.13
CA PRO A 13 -20.78 -27.20 -0.33
C PRO A 13 -19.50 -26.58 -0.91
N GLN A 14 -18.69 -27.36 -1.63
CA GLN A 14 -17.44 -26.88 -2.23
C GLN A 14 -17.64 -25.71 -3.19
N SER A 15 -18.75 -25.67 -3.93
CA SER A 15 -19.05 -24.54 -4.83
C SER A 15 -19.25 -23.21 -4.10
N ASN A 16 -19.68 -23.23 -2.84
CA ASN A 16 -19.82 -22.03 -2.00
C ASN A 16 -18.61 -21.79 -1.09
N GLY A 17 -17.59 -22.65 -1.14
CA GLY A 17 -16.47 -22.62 -0.20
C GLY A 17 -15.70 -21.29 -0.18
N GLN A 18 -15.62 -20.59 -1.32
CA GLN A 18 -15.00 -19.26 -1.37
C GLN A 18 -15.77 -18.21 -0.59
N VAL A 19 -17.11 -18.27 -0.65
CA VAL A 19 -17.99 -17.38 0.13
C VAL A 19 -17.85 -17.69 1.61
N GLU A 20 -17.86 -18.97 1.98
CA GLU A 20 -17.72 -19.39 3.37
C GLU A 20 -16.39 -18.93 3.99
N ARG A 21 -15.28 -19.13 3.28
CA ARG A 21 -13.94 -18.67 3.72
C ARG A 21 -13.88 -17.15 3.86
N PHE A 22 -14.51 -16.42 2.94
CA PHE A 22 -14.61 -14.97 3.02
C PHE A 22 -15.39 -14.54 4.27
N VAL A 23 -16.54 -15.16 4.53
CA VAL A 23 -17.38 -14.84 5.70
C VAL A 23 -16.66 -15.15 7.01
N ASP A 24 -15.93 -16.26 7.10
CA ASP A 24 -15.11 -16.58 8.28
C ASP A 24 -14.02 -15.51 8.50
N THR A 25 -13.29 -15.18 7.44
CA THR A 25 -12.26 -14.12 7.48
C THR A 25 -12.84 -12.77 7.91
N PHE A 26 -14.01 -12.41 7.37
CA PHE A 26 -14.71 -11.18 7.70
C PHE A 26 -15.11 -11.12 9.17
N LYS A 27 -15.77 -12.18 9.68
CA LYS A 27 -16.19 -12.25 11.08
C LYS A 27 -15.01 -12.16 12.04
N ARG A 28 -13.94 -12.92 11.79
CA ARG A 28 -12.71 -12.89 12.60
C ARG A 28 -12.04 -11.53 12.59
N ALA A 29 -12.03 -10.84 11.45
CA ALA A 29 -11.45 -9.52 11.36
C ALA A 29 -12.29 -8.47 12.11
N LEU A 30 -13.62 -8.52 12.03
CA LEU A 30 -14.49 -7.63 12.79
C LEU A 30 -14.37 -7.85 14.30
N GLN A 31 -14.20 -9.09 14.75
CA GLN A 31 -13.92 -9.38 16.16
C GLN A 31 -12.62 -8.72 16.64
N LYS A 32 -11.60 -8.64 15.78
CA LYS A 32 -10.34 -7.95 16.10
C LYS A 32 -10.46 -6.43 16.12
N LEU A 33 -11.27 -5.87 15.22
CA LEU A 33 -11.48 -4.43 15.10
C LEU A 33 -12.48 -3.89 16.14
N GLN A 34 -13.11 -4.76 16.94
CA GLN A 34 -14.11 -4.36 17.91
C GLN A 34 -13.53 -3.36 18.93
N GLY A 35 -14.10 -2.15 18.96
CA GLY A 35 -13.65 -1.07 19.84
C GLY A 35 -12.64 -0.10 19.21
N GLU A 36 -12.18 -0.33 17.97
CA GLU A 36 -11.23 0.55 17.27
C GLU A 36 -11.88 1.73 16.53
N GLY A 37 -13.21 1.87 16.57
CA GLY A 37 -13.92 2.98 15.94
C GLY A 37 -15.40 2.71 15.71
N THR A 38 -16.00 3.51 14.82
CA THR A 38 -17.40 3.31 14.40
C THR A 38 -17.50 2.11 13.45
N VAL A 39 -18.70 1.55 13.30
CA VAL A 39 -18.97 0.44 12.35
C VAL A 39 -18.47 0.74 10.92
N PRO A 40 -18.75 1.91 10.31
CA PRO A 40 -18.24 2.20 8.97
C PRO A 40 -16.71 2.28 8.92
N ASP A 41 -16.04 2.77 9.97
CA ASP A 41 -14.58 2.83 10.03
C ASP A 41 -13.96 1.42 10.08
N MET A 42 -14.56 0.53 10.88
CA MET A 42 -14.16 -0.87 10.95
C MET A 42 -14.33 -1.57 9.60
N LEU A 43 -15.46 -1.34 8.91
CA LEU A 43 -15.70 -1.90 7.58
C LEU A 43 -14.70 -1.39 6.55
N ASN A 44 -14.44 -0.07 6.52
CA ASN A 44 -13.46 0.53 5.63
C ASN A 44 -12.06 -0.04 5.87
N THR A 45 -11.68 -0.18 7.14
CA THR A 45 -10.40 -0.76 7.56
C THR A 45 -10.28 -2.22 7.14
N PHE A 46 -11.31 -3.04 7.41
CA PHE A 46 -11.37 -4.43 6.97
C PHE A 46 -11.21 -4.54 5.46
N PHE A 47 -12.06 -3.84 4.70
CA PHE A 47 -12.09 -4.00 3.26
C PHE A 47 -10.81 -3.49 2.59
N ARG A 48 -10.21 -2.42 3.12
CA ARG A 48 -8.93 -1.93 2.64
C ARG A 48 -7.84 -2.98 2.84
N THR A 49 -7.79 -3.56 4.04
CA THR A 49 -6.81 -4.57 4.44
C THR A 49 -6.98 -5.86 3.63
N TYR A 50 -8.20 -6.38 3.55
CA TYR A 50 -8.53 -7.58 2.78
C TYR A 50 -8.14 -7.45 1.30
N ARG A 51 -8.35 -6.27 0.72
CA ARG A 51 -8.02 -6.01 -0.69
C ARG A 51 -6.53 -5.87 -0.96
N SER A 52 -5.73 -5.39 0.00
CA SER A 52 -4.30 -5.13 -0.21
C SER A 52 -3.37 -6.26 0.27
N ILE A 53 -3.84 -7.19 1.11
CA ILE A 53 -3.02 -8.29 1.62
C ILE A 53 -2.91 -9.41 0.55
N PRO A 54 -1.69 -9.86 0.21
CA PRO A 54 -1.48 -11.04 -0.64
C PRO A 54 -2.14 -12.30 -0.05
N ASN A 55 -2.86 -13.05 -0.87
CA ASN A 55 -3.51 -14.30 -0.44
C ASN A 55 -2.80 -15.49 -1.09
N ALA A 56 -2.02 -16.25 -0.30
CA ALA A 56 -1.31 -17.44 -0.77
C ALA A 56 -2.23 -18.55 -1.30
N SER A 57 -3.48 -18.62 -0.83
CA SER A 57 -4.48 -19.57 -1.34
C SER A 57 -5.17 -19.09 -2.63
N GLY A 58 -4.91 -17.85 -3.04
CA GLY A 58 -5.46 -17.26 -4.25
C GLY A 58 -4.58 -17.50 -5.49
N PRO A 59 -5.06 -17.09 -6.68
CA PRO A 59 -4.28 -17.20 -7.91
C PRO A 59 -2.95 -16.44 -7.79
N GLU A 60 -1.86 -17.15 -8.04
CA GLU A 60 -0.48 -16.63 -8.02
C GLU A 60 -0.06 -15.92 -6.72
N GLY A 61 -0.74 -16.18 -5.59
CA GLY A 61 -0.45 -15.52 -4.32
C GLY A 61 -0.79 -14.02 -4.29
N LYS A 62 -1.51 -13.51 -5.29
CA LYS A 62 -1.84 -12.08 -5.44
C LYS A 62 -2.88 -11.65 -4.40
N SER A 63 -2.90 -10.35 -4.08
CA SER A 63 -4.00 -9.78 -3.31
C SER A 63 -5.30 -9.76 -4.12
N PRO A 64 -6.48 -9.75 -3.48
CA PRO A 64 -7.76 -9.72 -4.20
C PRO A 64 -7.89 -8.53 -5.16
N ALA A 65 -7.37 -7.36 -4.78
CA ALA A 65 -7.37 -6.19 -5.65
C ALA A 65 -6.39 -6.32 -6.83
N GLU A 66 -5.22 -6.92 -6.61
CA GLU A 66 -4.26 -7.18 -7.69
C GLU A 66 -4.82 -8.19 -8.69
N ALA A 67 -5.45 -9.26 -8.20
CA ALA A 67 -6.10 -10.25 -9.06
C ALA A 67 -7.22 -9.63 -9.91
N PHE A 68 -7.94 -8.66 -9.36
CA PHE A 68 -9.03 -7.96 -10.07
C PHE A 68 -8.54 -6.87 -11.03
N MET A 69 -7.58 -6.03 -10.61
CA MET A 69 -7.14 -4.85 -11.38
C MET A 69 -5.86 -5.06 -12.18
N GLY A 70 -5.16 -6.19 -12.00
CA GLY A 70 -3.86 -6.46 -12.61
C GLY A 70 -2.69 -5.61 -12.08
N ARG A 71 -2.91 -4.80 -11.04
CA ARG A 71 -1.87 -3.94 -10.42
C ARG A 71 -2.02 -3.85 -8.91
N ARG A 72 -0.91 -3.60 -8.21
CA ARG A 72 -0.90 -3.39 -6.75
C ARG A 72 -1.51 -2.05 -6.36
N ILE A 73 -2.44 -2.05 -5.41
CA ILE A 73 -2.91 -0.82 -4.75
C ILE A 73 -1.79 -0.29 -3.86
N ARG A 74 -1.51 1.01 -3.96
CA ARG A 74 -0.55 1.70 -3.08
C ARG A 74 -1.11 1.79 -1.66
N SER A 75 -0.36 1.26 -0.70
CA SER A 75 -0.60 1.35 0.73
C SER A 75 0.37 2.36 1.39
N PRO A 76 0.11 2.83 2.63
CA PRO A 76 1.02 3.74 3.33
C PRO A 76 2.37 3.08 3.62
N LEU A 77 2.41 1.75 3.77
CA LEU A 77 3.64 0.97 3.92
C LEU A 77 4.50 1.04 2.66
N ASP A 78 3.89 1.13 1.47
CA ASP A 78 4.65 1.29 0.22
C ASP A 78 5.35 2.65 0.13
N LEU A 79 4.92 3.65 0.89
CA LEU A 79 5.58 4.97 0.96
C LEU A 79 6.82 4.96 1.85
N MET A 80 6.93 3.98 2.77
CA MET A 80 8.11 3.81 3.63
C MET A 80 9.26 3.12 2.91
N LEU A 81 8.97 2.47 1.77
CA LEU A 81 10.00 1.88 0.93
C LEU A 81 10.72 2.99 0.14
N PRO A 82 12.06 2.90 0.00
CA PRO A 82 12.80 3.87 -0.80
C PRO A 82 12.24 3.89 -2.22
N SER A 83 11.89 5.09 -2.71
CA SER A 83 11.41 5.23 -4.09
C SER A 83 12.48 4.72 -5.03
N LYS A 84 12.15 3.71 -5.84
CA LYS A 84 12.99 3.35 -6.98
C LYS A 84 13.16 4.63 -7.82
N PRO A 85 14.39 5.02 -8.19
CA PRO A 85 14.57 6.19 -9.04
C PRO A 85 13.77 5.94 -10.31
N ASN A 86 12.74 6.75 -10.50
CA ASN A 86 11.99 6.76 -11.74
C ASN A 86 12.92 7.36 -12.79
N ALA A 87 13.17 6.60 -13.86
CA ALA A 87 13.92 7.09 -15.02
C ALA A 87 13.27 8.33 -15.69
N ASN A 88 12.10 8.77 -15.20
CA ASN A 88 11.28 9.82 -15.75
C ASN A 88 11.15 11.06 -14.82
N MET A 89 11.83 11.12 -13.66
CA MET A 89 11.94 12.41 -12.95
C MET A 89 13.13 13.21 -13.50
N CYS A 90 12.79 14.25 -14.25
CA CYS A 90 13.71 15.35 -14.49
C CYS A 90 14.17 15.90 -13.13
N SER A 91 15.47 15.78 -12.87
CA SER A 91 16.13 16.19 -11.63
C SER A 91 15.89 17.68 -11.38
N ARG A 92 15.14 18.00 -10.33
CA ARG A 92 15.10 19.35 -9.76
C ARG A 92 16.44 19.59 -9.06
N THR A 93 17.36 20.26 -9.74
CA THR A 93 18.65 20.66 -9.17
C THR A 93 18.43 21.55 -7.96
N VAL A 94 18.83 21.09 -6.78
CA VAL A 94 19.00 21.95 -5.61
C VAL A 94 20.26 22.77 -5.85
N VAL A 95 20.09 24.05 -6.17
CA VAL A 95 21.19 25.02 -6.31
C VAL A 95 21.85 25.18 -4.94
N LYS A 96 23.06 24.63 -4.78
CA LYS A 96 23.88 24.83 -3.58
C LYS A 96 24.58 26.18 -3.67
N ASN A 97 23.98 27.23 -3.11
CA ASN A 97 24.67 28.51 -2.90
C ASN A 97 25.70 28.32 -1.78
N THR A 98 26.99 28.32 -2.13
CA THR A 98 28.07 28.39 -1.13
C THR A 98 28.57 29.83 -1.08
N ALA A 99 28.32 30.48 0.06
CA ALA A 99 28.75 31.83 0.34
C ALA A 99 30.26 31.85 0.61
N THR A 100 30.98 32.73 -0.10
CA THR A 100 32.38 33.08 0.17
C THR A 100 32.51 33.69 1.56
N VAL A 101 33.03 32.92 2.52
CA VAL A 101 33.37 33.41 3.85
C VAL A 101 34.75 34.10 3.77
N HIS A 102 34.75 35.38 4.15
CA HIS A 102 35.93 36.20 4.40
C HIS A 102 37.02 35.47 5.19
N LYS A 103 38.27 35.55 4.71
CA LYS A 103 39.47 35.47 5.55
C LYS A 103 40.25 36.78 5.43
N ILE A 104 40.10 37.57 6.48
CA ILE A 104 40.90 38.74 6.85
C ILE A 104 41.92 38.24 7.88
N ASN A 105 43.22 38.31 7.57
CA ASN A 105 44.38 38.44 8.48
C ASN A 105 45.66 38.12 7.68
N ALA A 106 46.82 38.75 7.86
CA ALA A 106 47.25 39.85 8.70
C ALA A 106 48.61 40.36 8.16
N SER A 107 48.79 41.68 8.19
CA SER A 107 50.01 42.45 8.43
C SER A 107 51.42 41.84 8.31
N SER A 108 52.23 42.55 7.50
CA SER A 108 53.53 43.19 7.81
C SER A 108 54.87 42.48 7.53
N ASN A 109 55.73 43.26 6.84
CA ASN A 109 57.21 43.31 6.87
C ASN A 109 57.94 42.19 6.10
N GLN A 110 59.06 42.40 5.39
CA GLN A 110 59.93 43.55 5.10
C GLN A 110 60.95 43.09 4.01
N GLU A 111 61.57 44.09 3.36
CA GLU A 111 62.93 44.11 2.80
C GLU A 111 63.31 43.50 1.43
N ILE A 112 64.04 44.39 0.72
CA ILE A 112 64.85 44.37 -0.52
C ILE A 112 64.10 44.41 -1.86
#